data_AF-A0AAD3ZEQ3-F1
#
_entry.id   AF-A0AAD3ZEQ3-F1
#
_cell.length_a   1.000
_cell.length_b   1.000
_cell.length_c   1.000
_cell.angle_alpha   90.00
_cell.angle_beta   90.00
_cell.angle_gamma   90.00
#
_symmetry.space_group_name_H-M   'P 1'
#
loop_
_entity.id
_entity.type
_entity.pdbx_description
1 polymer ?
#
loop_
_entity_poly.entity_id
_entity_poly.type
_entity_poly.pdbx_seq_one_letter_code
_entity_poly.pdbx_strand_id
1 'polypeptide(L)'
;MTQHNTRALVESALLAVLGTILVLLGEYVPFIGVVALFLWPLPSALVVLRHGMRWGVMASIVTALSLTLFMNWATALGLWVLFGLTGLAFGYAVTKEYSPAKIIVVTSGAFLIGLFTTFLSMYIVTGHSPMKLIDEWIRAMQVSAELSEKMLGPNQVLEMFKDFDELKAQLVRMLPAAVLLSALFQSYLNFEVLRRVLSRLGHDLEPLPPFSRWILPEYIAHGAIISYLSTLLGLYYNVLVVEQVGQNIFAALSILLLLETASVISYFLSRSRVPQIFSVLIIFYVAVTPVLSMLAVLFGIIDILFDFRQLRYGWLNTL
;
A
#
# COMPACT_ATOMS: atom_id res chain seq x y z
N MET A 1 10.41 22.85 -34.73
CA MET A 1 9.93 21.59 -34.11
C MET A 1 11.05 20.65 -33.64
N THR A 2 12.31 20.80 -34.07
CA THR A 2 13.39 19.84 -33.77
C THR A 2 14.07 20.01 -32.40
N GLN A 3 14.32 21.24 -31.94
CA GLN A 3 15.05 21.47 -30.67
C GLN A 3 14.30 21.00 -29.41
N HIS A 4 12.96 21.13 -29.38
CA HIS A 4 12.15 20.67 -28.25
C HIS A 4 12.19 19.14 -28.13
N ASN A 5 12.16 18.42 -29.26
CA ASN A 5 12.26 16.96 -29.28
C ASN A 5 13.65 16.47 -28.86
N THR A 6 14.74 17.16 -29.23
CA THR A 6 16.09 16.77 -28.81
C THR A 6 16.27 16.92 -27.31
N ARG A 7 15.78 18.03 -26.72
CA ARG A 7 15.84 18.24 -25.26
C ARG A 7 15.01 17.19 -24.51
N ALA A 8 13.78 16.95 -24.96
CA ALA A 8 12.90 15.94 -24.38
C ALA A 8 13.54 14.53 -24.43
N LEU A 9 14.16 14.18 -25.57
CA LEU A 9 14.87 12.91 -25.73
C LEU A 9 16.03 12.77 -24.73
N VAL A 10 16.89 13.78 -24.63
CA VAL A 10 18.07 13.74 -23.75
C VAL A 10 17.67 13.68 -22.27
N GLU A 11 16.74 14.54 -21.84
CA GLU A 11 16.28 14.53 -20.44
C GLU A 11 15.56 13.22 -20.09
N SER A 12 14.75 12.68 -21.00
CA SER A 12 14.07 11.39 -20.82
C SER A 12 15.06 10.23 -20.74
N ALA A 13 16.11 10.23 -21.56
CA ALA A 13 17.16 9.22 -21.52
C ALA A 13 17.95 9.28 -20.19
N LEU A 14 18.30 10.48 -19.71
CA LEU A 14 18.97 10.66 -18.42
C LEU A 14 18.10 10.16 -17.25
N LEU A 15 16.79 10.45 -17.29
CA LEU A 15 15.85 9.96 -16.28
C LEU A 15 15.61 8.45 -16.37
N ALA A 16 15.68 7.85 -17.57
CA ALA A 16 15.64 6.40 -17.73
C ALA A 16 16.89 5.72 -17.13
N VAL A 17 18.07 6.29 -17.37
CA VAL A 17 19.34 5.83 -16.76
C VAL A 17 19.27 5.96 -15.24
N LEU A 18 18.81 7.11 -14.72
CA LEU A 18 18.62 7.31 -13.29
C LEU A 18 17.63 6.29 -12.70
N GLY A 19 16.52 6.02 -13.38
CA GLY A 19 15.56 4.99 -12.99
C GLY A 19 16.21 3.61 -12.90
N THR A 20 17.03 3.26 -13.89
CA THR A 20 17.76 1.98 -13.90
C THR A 20 18.72 1.89 -12.72
N ILE A 21 19.51 2.93 -12.45
CA ILE A 21 20.45 2.98 -11.32
C ILE A 21 19.71 2.85 -9.99
N LEU A 22 18.61 3.60 -9.80
CA LEU A 22 17.81 3.53 -8.59
C LEU A 22 17.28 2.12 -8.36
N VAL A 23 16.78 1.47 -9.41
CA VAL A 23 16.30 0.08 -9.34
C VAL A 23 17.41 -0.88 -8.90
N LEU A 24 18.58 -0.80 -9.53
CA LEU A 24 19.72 -1.65 -9.18
C LEU A 24 20.22 -1.41 -7.75
N LEU A 25 20.24 -0.15 -7.29
CA LEU A 25 20.60 0.19 -5.91
C LEU A 25 19.58 -0.39 -4.92
N GLY A 26 18.29 -0.33 -5.24
CA GLY A 26 17.24 -0.89 -4.40
C GLY A 26 17.31 -2.41 -4.28
N GLU A 27 17.67 -3.09 -5.36
CA GLU A 27 17.75 -4.55 -5.40
C GLU A 27 19.04 -5.10 -4.77
N TYR A 28 20.19 -4.50 -5.06
CA TYR A 28 21.50 -5.10 -4.75
C TYR A 28 22.24 -4.45 -3.58
N VAL A 29 21.82 -3.28 -3.08
CA VAL A 29 22.54 -2.58 -2.01
C VAL A 29 21.69 -2.52 -0.73
N PRO A 30 22.03 -3.28 0.31
CA PRO A 30 21.36 -3.23 1.60
C PRO A 30 21.36 -1.82 2.21
N PHE A 31 20.32 -1.48 2.98
CA PHE A 31 20.08 -0.18 3.65
C PHE A 31 19.89 1.03 2.71
N ILE A 32 20.81 1.26 1.77
CA ILE A 32 20.65 2.29 0.72
C ILE A 32 19.47 1.95 -0.18
N GLY A 33 19.29 0.66 -0.46
CA GLY A 33 18.22 0.19 -1.31
C GLY A 33 16.82 0.51 -0.79
N VAL A 34 16.64 0.56 0.54
CA VAL A 34 15.38 0.97 1.17
C VAL A 34 15.03 2.40 0.79
N VAL A 35 16.00 3.31 0.81
CA VAL A 35 15.79 4.71 0.38
C VAL A 35 15.53 4.78 -1.12
N ALA A 36 16.27 3.98 -1.90
CA ALA A 36 16.08 3.92 -3.35
C ALA A 36 14.65 3.51 -3.70
N LEU A 37 14.08 2.48 -3.06
CA LEU A 37 12.71 1.98 -3.33
C LEU A 37 11.64 3.08 -3.34
N PHE A 38 11.74 4.08 -2.44
CA PHE A 38 10.80 5.21 -2.39
C PHE A 38 11.01 6.25 -3.49
N LEU A 39 12.22 6.31 -4.05
CA LEU A 39 12.59 7.22 -5.13
C LEU A 39 12.38 6.60 -6.52
N TRP A 40 12.13 5.29 -6.65
CA TRP A 40 11.99 4.64 -7.96
C TRP A 40 10.89 5.21 -8.86
N PRO A 41 9.69 5.59 -8.35
CA PRO A 41 8.66 6.18 -9.20
C PRO A 41 9.06 7.57 -9.74
N LEU A 42 10.06 8.20 -9.12
CA LEU A 42 10.40 9.61 -9.34
C LEU A 42 10.88 9.92 -10.76
N PRO A 43 11.80 9.15 -11.39
CA PRO A 43 12.25 9.48 -12.73
C PRO A 43 11.11 9.38 -13.75
N SER A 44 10.29 8.34 -13.69
CA SER A 44 9.12 8.18 -14.55
C SER A 44 8.11 9.32 -14.35
N ALA A 45 7.85 9.71 -13.10
CA ALA A 45 6.98 10.85 -12.79
C ALA A 45 7.53 12.17 -13.36
N LEU A 46 8.83 12.42 -13.21
CA LEU A 46 9.48 13.64 -13.70
C LEU A 46 9.43 13.76 -15.22
N VAL A 47 9.63 12.66 -15.96
CA VAL A 47 9.51 12.69 -17.42
C VAL A 47 8.09 13.07 -17.82
N VAL A 48 7.07 12.49 -17.17
CA VAL A 48 5.66 12.82 -17.46
C VAL A 48 5.37 14.29 -17.16
N LEU A 49 5.88 14.82 -16.05
CA LEU A 49 5.67 16.22 -15.66
C LEU A 49 6.33 17.21 -16.61
N ARG A 50 7.53 16.90 -17.12
CA ARG A 50 8.31 17.83 -17.95
C ARG A 50 8.00 17.72 -19.44
N HIS A 51 7.81 16.49 -19.92
CA HIS A 51 7.74 16.18 -21.35
C HIS A 51 6.44 15.47 -21.75
N GLY A 52 5.60 15.11 -20.79
CA GLY A 52 4.30 14.48 -21.02
C GLY A 52 4.33 12.95 -21.07
N MET A 53 3.14 12.36 -21.10
CA MET A 53 2.95 10.91 -20.93
C MET A 53 3.67 10.06 -21.98
N ARG A 54 3.73 10.53 -23.24
CA ARG A 54 4.40 9.80 -24.34
C ARG A 54 5.87 9.56 -24.03
N TRP A 55 6.59 10.61 -23.64
CA TRP A 55 8.00 10.52 -23.27
C TRP A 55 8.19 9.71 -21.98
N GLY A 56 7.27 9.83 -21.03
CA GLY A 56 7.30 9.04 -19.79
C GLY A 56 7.24 7.54 -20.07
N VAL A 57 6.31 7.10 -20.90
CA VAL A 57 6.17 5.68 -21.29
C VAL A 57 7.41 5.21 -22.05
N MET A 58 7.93 6.01 -22.98
CA MET A 58 9.15 5.65 -23.71
C MET A 58 10.35 5.50 -22.77
N ALA A 59 10.55 6.48 -21.87
CA ALA A 59 11.64 6.45 -20.89
C ALA A 59 11.52 5.24 -19.96
N SER A 60 10.31 4.94 -19.47
CA SER A 60 10.11 3.80 -18.58
C SER A 60 10.37 2.47 -19.29
N ILE A 61 9.97 2.31 -20.55
CA ILE A 61 10.29 1.12 -21.36
C ILE A 61 11.81 0.99 -21.53
N VAL A 62 12.52 2.08 -21.81
CA VAL A 62 13.99 2.06 -21.89
C VAL A 62 14.61 1.64 -20.56
N THR A 63 14.09 2.11 -19.43
CA THR A 63 14.49 1.62 -18.10
C THR A 63 14.27 0.12 -17.98
N ALA A 64 13.09 -0.38 -18.35
CA ALA A 64 12.76 -1.82 -18.27
C ALA A 64 13.73 -2.68 -19.09
N LEU A 65 14.00 -2.27 -20.34
CA LEU A 65 14.93 -2.96 -21.21
C LEU A 65 16.35 -2.92 -20.66
N SER A 66 16.78 -1.78 -20.10
CA SER A 66 18.09 -1.65 -19.47
C SER A 66 18.26 -2.58 -18.27
N LEU A 67 17.18 -2.80 -17.50
CA LEU A 67 17.21 -3.75 -16.38
C LEU A 67 17.45 -5.19 -16.82
N THR A 68 16.96 -5.60 -17.99
CA THR A 68 17.18 -6.97 -18.50
C THR A 68 18.65 -7.32 -18.73
N LEU A 69 19.55 -6.32 -18.78
CA LEU A 69 21.00 -6.53 -18.85
C LEU A 69 21.60 -7.04 -17.54
N PHE A 70 20.91 -6.83 -16.41
CA PHE A 70 21.41 -7.13 -15.06
C PHE A 70 20.59 -8.21 -14.34
N MET A 71 19.33 -8.39 -14.72
CA MET A 71 18.42 -9.35 -14.10
C MET A 71 17.58 -10.08 -15.16
N ASN A 72 16.92 -11.16 -14.77
CA ASN A 72 16.09 -11.91 -15.72
C ASN A 72 14.89 -11.07 -16.20
N TRP A 73 14.37 -11.41 -17.38
CA TRP A 73 13.33 -10.62 -18.04
C TRP A 73 12.04 -10.50 -17.21
N ALA A 74 11.70 -11.52 -16.42
CA ALA A 74 10.48 -11.52 -15.62
C ALA A 74 10.60 -10.67 -14.36
N THR A 75 11.75 -10.68 -13.68
CA THR A 75 12.02 -9.77 -12.56
C THR A 75 12.08 -8.33 -13.06
N ALA A 76 12.74 -8.06 -14.20
CA ALA A 76 12.78 -6.74 -14.80
C ALA A 76 11.37 -6.23 -15.16
N LEU A 77 10.54 -7.08 -15.77
CA LEU A 77 9.16 -6.74 -16.11
C LEU A 77 8.30 -6.50 -14.86
N GLY A 78 8.37 -7.38 -13.87
CA GLY A 78 7.64 -7.24 -12.60
C GLY A 78 7.96 -5.92 -11.91
N LEU A 79 9.25 -5.61 -11.72
CA LEU A 79 9.71 -4.37 -11.11
C LEU A 79 9.34 -3.14 -11.96
N TRP A 80 9.44 -3.23 -13.29
CA TRP A 80 9.02 -2.13 -14.17
C TRP A 80 7.53 -1.83 -14.06
N VAL A 81 6.65 -2.85 -14.06
CA VAL A 81 5.21 -2.60 -13.88
C VAL A 81 4.94 -2.08 -12.47
N LEU A 82 5.61 -2.61 -11.45
CA LEU A 82 5.44 -2.18 -10.06
C LEU A 82 5.80 -0.70 -9.86
N PHE A 83 6.93 -0.25 -10.37
CA PHE A 83 7.43 1.10 -10.06
C PHE A 83 7.36 2.08 -11.22
N GLY A 84 7.56 1.61 -12.46
CA GLY A 84 7.39 2.39 -13.67
C GLY A 84 5.94 2.84 -13.83
N LEU A 85 4.97 1.93 -13.72
CA LEU A 85 3.54 2.28 -13.80
C LEU A 85 3.13 3.24 -12.67
N THR A 86 3.61 2.99 -11.45
CA THR A 86 3.35 3.86 -10.29
C THR A 86 3.88 5.28 -10.52
N GLY A 87 5.09 5.42 -11.08
CA GLY A 87 5.65 6.73 -11.42
C GLY A 87 4.92 7.44 -12.56
N LEU A 88 4.53 6.70 -13.61
CA LEU A 88 3.71 7.23 -14.69
C LEU A 88 2.34 7.70 -14.19
N ALA A 89 1.68 6.89 -13.35
CA ALA A 89 0.40 7.21 -12.75
C ALA A 89 0.49 8.44 -11.84
N PHE A 90 1.56 8.55 -11.04
CA PHE A 90 1.82 9.74 -10.23
C PHE A 90 1.97 10.99 -11.10
N GLY A 91 2.85 10.94 -12.11
CA GLY A 91 3.09 12.06 -13.01
C GLY A 91 1.80 12.47 -13.73
N TYR A 92 1.02 11.51 -14.23
CA TYR A 92 -0.26 11.76 -14.86
C TYR A 92 -1.26 12.43 -13.90
N ALA A 93 -1.42 11.88 -12.69
CA ALA A 93 -2.36 12.41 -11.70
C ALA A 93 -2.02 13.85 -11.30
N VAL A 94 -0.72 14.17 -11.16
CA VAL A 94 -0.25 15.53 -10.88
C VAL A 94 -0.50 16.46 -12.07
N THR A 95 -0.21 16.05 -13.31
CA THR A 95 -0.51 16.88 -14.51
C THR A 95 -2.01 17.14 -14.71
N LYS A 96 -2.87 16.35 -14.06
CA LYS A 96 -4.32 16.52 -14.05
C LYS A 96 -4.84 17.27 -12.82
N GLU A 97 -3.95 17.83 -12.00
CA GLU A 97 -4.28 18.63 -10.81
C GLU A 97 -5.22 17.87 -9.84
N TYR A 98 -5.02 16.56 -9.71
CA TYR A 98 -5.79 15.77 -8.76
C TYR A 98 -5.41 16.13 -7.32
N SER A 99 -6.40 16.08 -6.42
CA SER A 99 -6.16 16.26 -5.00
C SER A 99 -5.18 15.21 -4.46
N PRO A 100 -4.41 15.52 -3.40
CA PRO A 100 -3.43 14.59 -2.80
C PRO A 100 -3.99 13.19 -2.50
N ALA A 101 -5.20 13.12 -1.95
CA ALA A 101 -5.87 11.85 -1.67
C ALA A 101 -6.15 11.05 -2.95
N LYS A 102 -6.59 11.72 -4.02
CA LYS A 102 -6.85 11.08 -5.32
C LYS A 102 -5.55 10.62 -5.98
N ILE A 103 -4.45 11.36 -5.84
CA ILE A 103 -3.13 10.93 -6.31
C ILE A 103 -2.75 9.60 -5.64
N ILE A 104 -2.87 9.50 -4.31
CA ILE A 104 -2.56 8.27 -3.56
C ILE A 104 -3.42 7.09 -4.02
N VAL A 105 -4.71 7.29 -4.24
CA VAL A 105 -5.61 6.21 -4.69
C VAL A 105 -5.20 5.71 -6.09
N VAL A 106 -4.92 6.63 -7.02
CA VAL A 106 -4.50 6.29 -8.38
C VAL A 106 -3.16 5.56 -8.38
N THR A 107 -2.18 6.03 -7.60
CA THR A 107 -0.87 5.37 -7.50
C THR A 107 -0.93 4.05 -6.74
N SER A 108 -1.83 3.90 -5.77
CA SER A 108 -2.09 2.61 -5.10
C SER A 108 -2.66 1.59 -6.07
N GLY A 109 -3.59 2.00 -6.93
CA GLY A 109 -4.12 1.15 -7.99
C GLY A 109 -3.02 0.70 -8.97
N ALA A 110 -2.16 1.63 -9.40
CA ALA A 110 -1.02 1.31 -10.25
C ALA A 110 -0.03 0.34 -9.57
N PHE A 111 0.25 0.55 -8.29
CA PHE A 111 1.11 -0.32 -7.50
C PHE A 111 0.51 -1.73 -7.36
N LEU A 112 -0.78 -1.86 -7.07
CA LEU A 112 -1.46 -3.15 -7.00
C LEU A 112 -1.39 -3.92 -8.32
N ILE A 113 -1.62 -3.24 -9.46
CA ILE A 113 -1.48 -3.84 -10.79
C ILE A 113 -0.07 -4.41 -10.97
N GLY A 114 0.94 -3.64 -10.60
CA GLY A 114 2.33 -4.11 -10.68
C GLY A 114 2.68 -5.21 -9.69
N LEU A 115 2.06 -5.22 -8.50
CA LEU A 115 2.26 -6.28 -7.51
C LEU A 115 1.69 -7.60 -8.03
N PHE A 116 0.46 -7.60 -8.55
CA PHE A 116 -0.14 -8.77 -9.17
C PHE A 116 0.67 -9.23 -10.40
N THR A 117 1.18 -8.29 -11.20
CA THR A 117 2.02 -8.63 -12.35
C THR A 117 3.34 -9.27 -11.91
N THR A 118 3.95 -8.79 -10.82
CA THR A 118 5.15 -9.38 -10.23
C THR A 118 4.89 -10.81 -9.74
N PHE A 119 3.80 -11.03 -9.00
CA PHE A 119 3.43 -12.38 -8.56
C PHE A 119 3.13 -13.33 -9.73
N LEU A 120 2.43 -12.84 -10.76
CA LEU A 120 2.16 -13.62 -11.96
C LEU A 120 3.46 -13.98 -12.70
N SER A 121 4.38 -13.03 -12.82
CA SER A 121 5.69 -13.24 -13.46
C SER A 121 6.53 -14.25 -12.68
N MET A 122 6.56 -14.15 -11.35
CA MET A 122 7.21 -15.11 -10.46
C MET A 122 6.64 -16.51 -10.63
N TYR A 123 5.30 -16.64 -10.68
CA TYR A 123 4.63 -17.91 -10.87
C TYR A 123 4.96 -18.54 -12.23
N ILE A 124 4.97 -17.76 -13.31
CA ILE A 124 5.28 -18.26 -14.66
C ILE A 124 6.74 -18.73 -14.76
N VAL A 125 7.68 -18.01 -14.17
CA VAL A 125 9.12 -18.32 -14.31
C VAL A 125 9.59 -19.40 -13.36
N THR A 126 9.12 -19.38 -12.11
CA THR A 126 9.66 -20.26 -11.06
C THR A 126 8.66 -21.31 -10.58
N GLY A 127 7.38 -21.19 -10.95
CA GLY A 127 6.31 -22.05 -10.43
C GLY A 127 5.93 -21.77 -8.97
N HIS A 128 6.47 -20.72 -8.34
CA HIS A 128 6.14 -20.32 -6.97
C HIS A 128 4.91 -19.42 -6.98
N SER A 129 3.86 -19.87 -6.29
CA SER A 129 2.70 -19.02 -5.98
C SER A 129 2.90 -18.36 -4.61
N PRO A 130 2.18 -17.26 -4.31
CA PRO A 130 2.17 -16.71 -2.95
C PRO A 130 1.83 -17.75 -1.87
N MET A 131 0.98 -18.73 -2.19
CA MET A 131 0.63 -19.82 -1.28
C MET A 131 1.82 -20.74 -0.98
N LYS A 132 2.60 -21.09 -2.00
CA LYS A 132 3.83 -21.90 -1.80
C LYS A 132 4.85 -21.16 -0.94
N LEU A 133 4.97 -19.85 -1.10
CA LEU A 133 5.84 -19.04 -0.24
C LEU A 133 5.40 -19.07 1.22
N ILE A 134 4.09 -19.00 1.48
CA ILE A 134 3.54 -19.18 2.83
C ILE A 134 3.86 -20.58 3.35
N ASP A 135 3.66 -21.62 2.53
CA ASP A 135 3.97 -23.00 2.92
C ASP A 135 5.45 -23.20 3.28
N GLU A 136 6.36 -22.65 2.48
CA GLU A 136 7.80 -22.70 2.72
C GLU A 136 8.19 -21.94 3.98
N TRP A 137 7.59 -20.75 4.20
CA TRP A 137 7.85 -19.95 5.38
C TRP A 137 7.37 -20.66 6.66
N ILE A 138 6.18 -21.26 6.62
CA ILE A 138 5.64 -22.06 7.73
C ILE A 138 6.50 -23.29 7.99
N ARG A 139 6.93 -24.01 6.94
CA ARG A 139 7.86 -25.14 7.09
C ARG A 139 9.19 -24.71 7.72
N ALA A 140 9.72 -23.55 7.34
CA ALA A 140 10.93 -23.01 7.95
C ALA A 140 10.73 -22.71 9.45
N MET A 141 9.56 -22.16 9.84
CA MET A 141 9.21 -21.96 11.24
C MET A 141 9.04 -23.29 11.99
N GLN A 142 8.42 -24.30 11.38
CA GLN A 142 8.28 -25.65 11.95
C GLN A 142 9.64 -26.25 12.27
N VAL A 143 10.57 -26.25 11.30
CA VAL A 143 11.92 -26.77 11.48
C VAL A 143 12.68 -25.98 12.56
N SER A 144 12.52 -24.65 12.59
CA SER A 144 13.13 -23.82 13.63
C SER A 144 12.57 -24.14 15.01
N ALA A 145 11.26 -24.39 15.12
CA ALA A 145 10.60 -24.74 16.38
C ALA A 145 11.08 -26.11 16.89
N GLU A 146 11.12 -27.13 16.03
CA GLU A 146 11.64 -28.46 16.37
C GLU A 146 13.10 -28.42 16.84
N LEU A 147 13.94 -27.61 16.17
CA LEU A 147 15.35 -27.45 16.55
C LEU A 147 15.48 -26.75 17.91
N SER A 148 14.71 -25.69 18.15
CA SER A 148 14.69 -25.01 19.44
C SER A 148 14.20 -25.90 20.57
N GLU A 149 13.15 -26.70 20.36
CA GLU A 149 12.65 -27.66 21.36
C GLU A 149 13.70 -28.72 21.70
N LYS A 150 14.44 -29.22 20.70
CA LYS A 150 15.57 -30.15 20.92
C LYS A 150 16.73 -29.52 21.70
N MET A 151 17.00 -28.23 21.53
CA MET A 151 18.14 -27.54 22.14
C MET A 151 17.84 -26.97 23.54
N LEU A 152 16.63 -26.46 23.76
CA LEU A 152 16.27 -25.66 24.94
C LEU A 152 15.20 -26.35 25.81
N GLY A 153 14.63 -27.47 25.36
CA GLY A 153 13.49 -28.13 26.01
C GLY A 153 12.14 -27.49 25.65
N PRO A 154 11.04 -27.98 26.25
CA PRO A 154 9.70 -27.45 26.01
C PRO A 154 9.62 -25.98 26.41
N ASN A 155 9.29 -25.10 25.46
CA ASN A 155 9.15 -23.67 25.70
C ASN A 155 7.73 -23.24 25.35
N GLN A 156 7.02 -22.62 26.29
CA GLN A 156 5.60 -22.25 26.13
C GLN A 156 5.36 -21.27 24.97
N VAL A 157 6.36 -20.45 24.63
CA VAL A 157 6.30 -19.56 23.46
C VAL A 157 6.29 -20.34 22.14
N LEU A 158 6.94 -21.52 22.09
CA LEU A 158 6.92 -22.40 20.93
C LEU A 158 5.58 -23.16 20.79
N GLU A 159 4.93 -23.49 21.91
CA GLU A 159 3.62 -24.17 21.89
C GLU A 159 2.52 -23.32 21.25
N MET A 160 2.58 -21.99 21.37
CA MET A 160 1.70 -21.08 20.64
C MET A 160 1.81 -21.19 19.10
N PHE A 161 2.94 -21.68 18.58
CA PHE A 161 3.17 -21.84 17.14
C PHE A 161 2.95 -23.27 16.65
N LYS A 162 2.66 -24.25 17.51
CA LYS A 162 2.53 -25.66 17.09
C LYS A 162 1.31 -25.91 16.20
N ASP A 163 0.26 -25.08 16.27
CA ASP A 163 -0.84 -25.12 15.29
C ASP A 163 -0.51 -24.27 14.06
N PHE A 164 0.37 -24.82 13.23
CA PHE A 164 0.81 -24.18 12.00
C PHE A 164 -0.29 -24.12 10.92
N ASP A 165 -1.29 -25.00 10.99
CA ASP A 165 -2.44 -24.96 10.08
C ASP A 165 -3.36 -23.78 10.41
N GLU A 166 -3.61 -23.53 11.70
CA GLU A 166 -4.32 -22.32 12.13
C GLU A 166 -3.54 -21.05 11.79
N LEU A 167 -2.22 -21.03 12.03
CA LEU A 167 -1.36 -19.90 11.63
C LEU A 167 -1.45 -19.65 10.11
N LYS A 168 -1.38 -20.70 9.29
CA LYS A 168 -1.54 -20.61 7.83
C LYS A 168 -2.89 -20.00 7.47
N ALA A 169 -3.98 -20.52 8.06
CA ALA A 169 -5.32 -20.04 7.79
C ALA A 169 -5.47 -18.55 8.14
N GLN A 170 -4.87 -18.09 9.25
CA GLN A 170 -4.85 -16.68 9.64
C GLN A 170 -4.05 -15.83 8.64
N LEU A 171 -2.84 -16.23 8.25
CA LEU A 171 -2.03 -15.51 7.27
C LEU A 171 -2.75 -15.36 5.93
N VAL A 172 -3.40 -16.43 5.45
CA VAL A 172 -4.16 -16.41 4.19
C VAL A 172 -5.35 -15.45 4.29
N ARG A 173 -6.06 -15.43 5.42
CA ARG A 173 -7.18 -14.48 5.66
C ARG A 173 -6.72 -13.03 5.71
N MET A 174 -5.51 -12.76 6.22
CA MET A 174 -4.95 -11.41 6.32
C MET A 174 -4.27 -10.92 5.02
N LEU A 175 -3.95 -11.83 4.09
CA LEU A 175 -3.16 -11.49 2.90
C LEU A 175 -3.80 -10.42 2.00
N PRO A 176 -5.11 -10.46 1.65
CA PRO A 176 -5.73 -9.41 0.85
C PRO A 176 -5.62 -8.05 1.53
N ALA A 177 -5.78 -8.04 2.85
CA ALA A 177 -5.70 -6.84 3.65
C ALA A 177 -4.29 -6.26 3.69
N ALA A 178 -3.29 -7.11 3.91
CA ALA A 178 -1.88 -6.73 3.89
C ALA A 178 -1.47 -6.15 2.53
N VAL A 179 -1.96 -6.74 1.43
CA VAL A 179 -1.70 -6.26 0.07
C VAL A 179 -2.27 -4.84 -0.13
N LEU A 180 -3.53 -4.60 0.25
CA LEU A 180 -4.14 -3.28 0.13
C LEU A 180 -3.44 -2.23 1.01
N LEU A 181 -3.11 -2.59 2.26
CA LEU A 181 -2.36 -1.71 3.17
C LEU A 181 -0.99 -1.37 2.62
N SER A 182 -0.25 -2.36 2.12
CA SER A 182 1.09 -2.13 1.57
C SER A 182 1.03 -1.17 0.37
N ALA A 183 0.02 -1.29 -0.49
CA ALA A 183 -0.16 -0.39 -1.62
C ALA A 183 -0.46 1.05 -1.20
N LEU A 184 -1.38 1.24 -0.24
CA LEU A 184 -1.72 2.56 0.30
C LEU A 184 -0.53 3.20 1.03
N PHE A 185 0.15 2.41 1.85
CA PHE A 185 1.32 2.86 2.60
C PHE A 185 2.46 3.25 1.67
N GLN A 186 2.79 2.40 0.70
CA GLN A 186 3.80 2.69 -0.31
C GLN A 186 3.44 3.95 -1.11
N SER A 187 2.18 4.09 -1.51
CA SER A 187 1.72 5.25 -2.29
C SER A 187 1.74 6.54 -1.49
N TYR A 188 1.39 6.49 -0.20
CA TYR A 188 1.52 7.62 0.70
C TYR A 188 2.97 8.05 0.88
N LEU A 189 3.88 7.10 1.13
CA LEU A 189 5.31 7.39 1.25
C LEU A 189 5.88 7.97 -0.04
N ASN A 190 5.55 7.36 -1.19
CA ASN A 190 5.94 7.88 -2.50
C ASN A 190 5.41 9.29 -2.71
N PHE A 191 4.14 9.56 -2.36
CA PHE A 191 3.57 10.90 -2.46
C PHE A 191 4.35 11.91 -1.62
N GLU A 192 4.62 11.61 -0.36
CA GLU A 192 5.36 12.52 0.53
C GLU A 192 6.80 12.77 0.07
N VAL A 193 7.49 11.74 -0.40
CA VAL A 193 8.84 11.86 -0.94
C VAL A 193 8.83 12.69 -2.23
N LEU A 194 8.00 12.32 -3.21
CA LEU A 194 7.92 13.02 -4.49
C LEU A 194 7.47 14.46 -4.31
N ARG A 195 6.50 14.75 -3.45
CA ARG A 195 6.07 16.12 -3.11
C ARG A 195 7.23 16.99 -2.64
N ARG A 196 8.06 16.49 -1.71
CA ARG A 196 9.21 17.23 -1.16
C ARG A 196 10.35 17.39 -2.17
N VAL A 197 10.51 16.44 -3.09
CA VAL A 197 11.51 16.57 -4.16
C VAL A 197 11.02 17.52 -5.25
N LEU A 198 9.72 17.46 -5.59
CA LEU A 198 9.10 18.30 -6.61
C LEU A 198 9.03 19.77 -6.21
N SER A 199 8.81 20.08 -4.93
CA SER A 199 8.86 21.48 -4.47
C SER A 199 10.23 22.12 -4.71
N ARG A 200 11.32 21.35 -4.57
CA ARG A 200 12.68 21.80 -4.92
C ARG A 200 12.90 21.99 -6.42
N LEU A 201 12.03 21.43 -7.25
CA LEU A 201 12.05 21.53 -8.70
C LEU A 201 11.04 22.53 -9.26
N GLY A 202 10.38 23.31 -8.39
CA GLY A 202 9.41 24.34 -8.76
C GLY A 202 7.97 23.84 -8.94
N HIS A 203 7.67 22.62 -8.49
CA HIS A 203 6.31 22.05 -8.49
C HIS A 203 5.83 21.84 -7.06
N ASP A 204 5.06 22.79 -6.54
CA ASP A 204 4.48 22.69 -5.20
C ASP A 204 3.16 21.91 -5.25
N LEU A 205 3.15 20.73 -4.63
CA LEU A 205 1.93 19.97 -4.39
C LEU A 205 1.42 20.27 -2.99
N GLU A 206 0.11 20.44 -2.87
CA GLU A 206 -0.55 20.64 -1.59
C GLU A 206 -0.25 19.47 -0.63
N PRO A 207 0.10 19.74 0.63
CA PRO A 207 0.20 18.69 1.65
C PRO A 207 -1.15 18.00 1.86
N LEU A 208 -1.10 16.73 2.25
CA LEU A 208 -2.26 16.13 2.91
C LEU A 208 -2.52 16.84 4.24
N PRO A 209 -3.80 16.94 4.67
CA PRO A 209 -4.09 17.34 6.03
C PRO A 209 -3.39 16.40 7.01
N PRO A 210 -3.11 16.85 8.25
CA PRO A 210 -2.51 15.98 9.26
C PRO A 210 -3.37 14.73 9.46
N PHE A 211 -2.74 13.59 9.76
CA PHE A 211 -3.41 12.29 9.88
C PHE A 211 -4.63 12.34 10.81
N SER A 212 -4.60 13.13 11.89
CA SER A 212 -5.72 13.34 12.82
C SER A 212 -6.97 13.97 12.19
N ARG A 213 -6.86 14.56 11.00
CA ARG A 213 -7.97 15.18 10.27
C ARG A 213 -8.43 14.38 9.06
N TRP A 214 -7.90 13.18 8.86
CA TRP A 214 -8.34 12.33 7.76
C TRP A 214 -9.73 11.82 8.06
N ILE A 215 -10.68 12.08 7.16
CA ILE A 215 -11.97 11.43 7.19
C ILE A 215 -12.20 10.76 5.84
N LEU A 216 -12.38 9.44 5.86
CA LEU A 216 -12.67 8.65 4.68
C LEU A 216 -14.07 8.95 4.10
N PRO A 217 -14.28 8.81 2.77
CA PRO A 217 -15.60 9.04 2.17
C PRO A 217 -16.73 8.13 2.67
N GLU A 218 -17.96 8.65 2.67
CA GLU A 218 -19.14 7.94 3.18
C GLU A 218 -19.39 6.59 2.51
N TYR A 219 -19.09 6.46 1.21
CA TYR A 219 -19.31 5.20 0.48
C TYR A 219 -18.49 4.03 1.06
N ILE A 220 -17.40 4.29 1.81
CA ILE A 220 -16.63 3.25 2.50
C ILE A 220 -17.45 2.65 3.64
N ALA A 221 -18.11 3.48 4.45
CA ALA A 221 -18.99 3.02 5.52
C ALA A 221 -20.21 2.26 4.97
N HIS A 222 -20.86 2.80 3.93
CA HIS A 222 -21.98 2.13 3.27
C HIS A 222 -21.56 0.77 2.67
N GLY A 223 -20.43 0.74 1.98
CA GLY A 223 -19.87 -0.49 1.42
C GLY A 223 -19.58 -1.54 2.51
N ALA A 224 -19.08 -1.12 3.67
CA ALA A 224 -18.82 -2.02 4.80
C ALA A 224 -20.13 -2.59 5.37
N ILE A 225 -21.16 -1.76 5.55
CA ILE A 225 -22.48 -2.21 6.02
C ILE A 225 -23.08 -3.21 5.02
N ILE A 226 -23.10 -2.88 3.73
CA ILE A 226 -23.68 -3.74 2.68
C ILE A 226 -22.92 -5.07 2.56
N SER A 227 -21.59 -5.05 2.61
CA SER A 227 -20.77 -6.27 2.52
C SER A 227 -20.91 -7.16 3.75
N TYR A 228 -21.03 -6.58 4.95
CA TYR A 228 -21.35 -7.33 6.16
C TYR A 228 -22.76 -7.96 6.10
N LEU A 229 -23.77 -7.21 5.66
CA LEU A 229 -25.12 -7.75 5.44
C LEU A 229 -25.12 -8.86 4.39
N SER A 230 -24.37 -8.69 3.30
CA SER A 230 -24.22 -9.73 2.27
C SER A 230 -23.63 -11.01 2.85
N THR A 231 -22.65 -10.89 3.75
CA THR A 231 -22.09 -12.04 4.47
C THR A 231 -23.15 -12.75 5.30
N LEU A 232 -23.95 -12.02 6.08
CA LEU A 232 -25.01 -12.60 6.91
C LEU A 232 -26.11 -13.26 6.08
N LEU A 233 -26.51 -12.65 4.96
CA LEU A 233 -27.51 -13.20 4.05
C LEU A 233 -26.99 -14.46 3.34
N GLY A 234 -25.74 -14.44 2.89
CA GLY A 234 -25.09 -15.61 2.30
C GLY A 234 -25.07 -16.79 3.26
N LEU A 235 -24.74 -16.54 4.52
CA LEU A 235 -24.76 -17.55 5.58
C LEU A 235 -26.18 -18.04 5.91
N TYR A 236 -27.15 -17.13 6.04
CA TYR A 236 -28.55 -17.47 6.35
C TYR A 236 -29.21 -18.31 5.24
N TYR A 237 -28.96 -17.97 3.97
CA TYR A 237 -29.53 -18.67 2.81
C TYR A 237 -28.62 -19.77 2.25
N ASN A 238 -27.49 -20.07 2.87
CA ASN A 238 -26.48 -21.05 2.41
C ASN A 238 -25.97 -20.80 0.98
N VAL A 239 -25.81 -19.53 0.59
CA VAL A 239 -25.27 -19.14 -0.72
C VAL A 239 -23.79 -18.78 -0.57
N LEU A 240 -22.92 -19.79 -0.72
CA LEU A 240 -21.48 -19.69 -0.47
C LEU A 240 -20.81 -18.52 -1.22
N VAL A 241 -21.19 -18.28 -2.48
CA VAL A 241 -20.60 -17.19 -3.29
C VAL A 241 -20.90 -15.82 -2.69
N VAL A 242 -22.13 -15.59 -2.22
CA VAL A 242 -22.56 -14.32 -1.63
C VAL A 242 -21.85 -14.08 -0.30
N GLU A 243 -21.74 -15.13 0.51
CA GLU A 243 -20.99 -15.10 1.77
C GLU A 243 -19.52 -14.72 1.52
N GLN A 244 -18.84 -15.43 0.61
CA GLN A 244 -17.41 -15.21 0.34
C GLN A 244 -17.13 -13.82 -0.26
N VAL A 245 -17.96 -13.36 -1.19
CA VAL A 245 -17.82 -12.02 -1.76
C VAL A 245 -18.03 -10.95 -0.68
N GLY A 246 -19.07 -11.11 0.16
CA GLY A 246 -19.32 -10.23 1.29
C GLY A 246 -18.14 -10.16 2.26
N GLN A 247 -17.60 -11.31 2.67
CA GLN A 247 -16.47 -11.39 3.59
C GLN A 247 -15.22 -10.72 3.05
N ASN A 248 -14.89 -10.93 1.77
CA ASN A 248 -13.70 -10.32 1.16
C ASN A 248 -13.82 -8.81 1.02
N ILE A 249 -14.98 -8.31 0.58
CA ILE A 249 -15.22 -6.85 0.49
C ILE A 249 -15.18 -6.24 1.89
N PHE A 250 -15.83 -6.87 2.88
CA PHE A 250 -15.82 -6.37 4.25
C PHE A 250 -14.40 -6.38 4.84
N ALA A 251 -13.62 -7.44 4.61
CA ALA A 251 -12.23 -7.53 5.04
C ALA A 251 -11.35 -6.45 4.41
N ALA A 252 -11.57 -6.08 3.14
CA ALA A 252 -10.87 -4.99 2.49
C ALA A 252 -11.24 -3.62 3.10
N LEU A 253 -12.53 -3.38 3.35
CA LEU A 253 -13.02 -2.12 3.90
C LEU A 253 -12.72 -1.97 5.40
N SER A 254 -12.67 -3.06 6.17
CA SER A 254 -12.39 -3.04 7.61
C SER A 254 -11.03 -2.41 7.92
N ILE A 255 -10.05 -2.60 7.05
CA ILE A 255 -8.73 -1.95 7.12
C ILE A 255 -8.84 -0.43 7.02
N LEU A 256 -9.63 0.05 6.06
CA LEU A 256 -9.84 1.48 5.86
C LEU A 256 -10.57 2.06 7.08
N LEU A 257 -11.53 1.32 7.62
CA LEU A 257 -12.22 1.67 8.86
C LEU A 257 -11.28 1.66 10.07
N LEU A 258 -10.32 0.74 10.17
CA LEU A 258 -9.28 0.78 11.19
C LEU A 258 -8.38 2.01 11.05
N LEU A 259 -8.03 2.40 9.82
CA LEU A 259 -7.27 3.62 9.54
C LEU A 259 -8.06 4.87 9.97
N GLU A 260 -9.38 4.88 9.74
CA GLU A 260 -10.27 5.93 10.22
C GLU A 260 -10.25 6.01 11.75
N THR A 261 -10.43 4.89 12.45
CA THR A 261 -10.39 4.87 13.92
C THR A 261 -9.02 5.27 14.45
N ALA A 262 -7.93 4.90 13.77
CA ALA A 262 -6.60 5.37 14.10
C ALA A 262 -6.48 6.90 13.94
N SER A 263 -7.10 7.48 12.91
CA SER A 263 -7.21 8.93 12.72
C SER A 263 -7.99 9.59 13.86
N VAL A 264 -9.09 8.98 14.31
CA VAL A 264 -9.91 9.43 15.45
C VAL A 264 -9.11 9.42 16.76
N ILE A 265 -8.42 8.32 17.05
CA ILE A 265 -7.55 8.19 18.23
C ILE A 265 -6.48 9.30 18.21
N SER A 266 -5.84 9.50 17.06
CA SER A 266 -4.84 10.56 16.89
C SER A 266 -5.43 11.97 17.09
N TYR A 267 -6.66 12.22 16.62
CA TYR A 267 -7.37 13.48 16.81
C TYR A 267 -7.60 13.81 18.29
N PHE A 268 -8.21 12.89 19.06
CA PHE A 268 -8.54 13.17 20.45
C PHE A 268 -7.30 13.25 21.35
N LEU A 269 -6.27 12.44 21.07
CA LEU A 269 -5.00 12.50 21.82
C LEU A 269 -4.23 13.79 21.54
N SER A 270 -4.14 14.20 20.27
CA SER A 270 -3.49 15.47 19.91
C SER A 270 -4.23 16.68 20.48
N ARG A 271 -5.58 16.66 20.48
CA ARG A 271 -6.41 17.68 21.15
C ARG A 271 -6.16 17.73 22.67
N SER A 272 -5.88 16.58 23.27
CA SER A 272 -5.54 16.44 24.69
C SER A 272 -4.07 16.75 25.01
N ARG A 273 -3.29 17.26 24.03
CA ARG A 273 -1.84 17.55 24.14
C ARG A 273 -0.99 16.33 24.51
N VAL A 274 -1.48 15.13 24.24
CA VAL A 274 -0.73 13.90 24.47
C VAL A 274 0.33 13.75 23.36
N PRO A 275 1.59 13.39 23.69
CA PRO A 275 2.62 13.14 22.69
C PRO A 275 2.21 12.08 21.67
N GLN A 276 2.55 12.29 20.40
CA GLN A 276 2.12 11.44 19.29
C GLN A 276 2.57 9.97 19.41
N ILE A 277 3.65 9.70 20.16
CA ILE A 277 4.11 8.34 20.45
C ILE A 277 3.02 7.50 21.13
N PHE A 278 2.24 8.09 22.03
CA PHE A 278 1.15 7.37 22.70
C PHE A 278 -0.01 7.08 21.76
N SER A 279 -0.27 7.95 20.78
CA SER A 279 -1.24 7.64 19.71
C SER A 279 -0.81 6.40 18.95
N VAL A 280 0.46 6.30 18.57
CA VAL A 280 0.98 5.12 17.85
C VAL A 280 0.85 3.85 18.71
N LEU A 281 1.22 3.91 19.99
CA LEU A 281 1.11 2.77 20.90
C LEU A 281 -0.33 2.30 21.11
N ILE A 282 -1.28 3.23 21.29
CA ILE A 282 -2.69 2.90 21.46
C ILE A 282 -3.27 2.33 20.16
N ILE A 283 -2.96 2.93 19.01
CA ILE A 283 -3.39 2.42 17.70
C ILE A 283 -2.88 0.99 17.50
N PHE A 284 -1.61 0.72 17.81
CA PHE A 284 -1.05 -0.62 17.72
C PHE A 284 -1.76 -1.60 18.65
N TYR A 285 -1.98 -1.23 19.91
CA TYR A 285 -2.68 -2.06 20.89
C TYR A 285 -4.13 -2.39 20.46
N VAL A 286 -4.85 -1.40 19.93
CA VAL A 286 -6.20 -1.56 19.38
C VAL A 286 -6.19 -2.49 18.16
N ALA A 287 -5.22 -2.35 17.27
CA ALA A 287 -5.13 -3.16 16.05
C ALA A 287 -4.78 -4.64 16.32
N VAL A 288 -3.91 -4.90 17.31
CA VAL A 288 -3.45 -6.27 17.62
C VAL A 288 -4.44 -7.03 18.51
N THR A 289 -5.27 -6.32 19.28
CA THR A 289 -6.25 -6.95 20.17
C THR A 289 -7.55 -7.25 19.40
N PRO A 290 -7.95 -8.52 19.17
CA PRO A 290 -9.04 -8.86 18.25
C PRO A 290 -10.38 -8.17 18.59
N VAL A 291 -10.74 -8.13 19.87
CA VAL A 291 -11.98 -7.48 20.33
C VAL A 291 -11.94 -5.97 20.09
N LEU A 292 -10.81 -5.32 20.39
CA LEU A 292 -10.67 -3.88 20.16
C LEU A 292 -10.63 -3.54 18.68
N SER A 293 -9.99 -4.37 17.86
CA SER A 293 -9.98 -4.21 16.41
C SER A 293 -11.39 -4.30 15.83
N MET A 294 -12.21 -5.25 16.30
CA MET A 294 -13.62 -5.37 15.88
C MET A 294 -14.42 -4.11 16.26
N LEU A 295 -14.28 -3.64 17.50
CA LEU A 295 -14.94 -2.40 17.94
C LEU A 295 -14.42 -1.18 17.17
N ALA A 296 -13.13 -1.14 16.87
CA ALA A 296 -12.53 -0.07 16.10
C ALA A 296 -13.14 0.03 14.71
N VAL A 297 -13.35 -1.09 14.00
CA VAL A 297 -14.04 -1.09 12.70
C VAL A 297 -15.43 -0.46 12.81
N LEU A 298 -16.21 -0.81 13.85
CA LEU A 298 -17.51 -0.20 14.10
C LEU A 298 -17.40 1.32 14.35
N PHE A 299 -16.47 1.74 15.21
CA PHE A 299 -16.23 3.17 15.46
C PHE A 299 -15.84 3.93 14.19
N GLY A 300 -15.06 3.32 13.30
CA GLY A 300 -14.71 3.92 12.00
C GLY A 300 -15.94 4.17 11.14
N ILE A 301 -16.91 3.24 11.13
CA ILE A 301 -18.19 3.42 10.42
C ILE A 301 -18.95 4.60 11.02
N ILE A 302 -19.03 4.66 12.35
CA ILE A 302 -19.81 5.70 13.03
C ILE A 302 -19.15 7.08 12.82
N ASP A 303 -17.82 7.21 12.91
CA ASP A 303 -17.15 8.49 12.64
C ASP A 303 -17.35 8.96 11.19
N ILE A 304 -17.29 8.06 10.20
CA ILE A 304 -17.52 8.42 8.79
C ILE A 304 -18.95 8.91 8.54
N LEU A 305 -19.95 8.31 9.19
CA LEU A 305 -21.38 8.62 8.95
C LEU A 305 -21.87 9.80 9.78
N PHE A 306 -21.39 9.94 11.02
CA PHE A 306 -21.88 10.95 11.96
C PHE A 306 -20.89 12.10 12.19
N ASP A 307 -19.66 12.02 11.67
CA ASP A 307 -18.62 13.04 11.79
C ASP A 307 -18.42 13.48 13.26
N PHE A 308 -18.07 12.56 14.16
CA PHE A 308 -17.89 12.87 15.59
C PHE A 308 -16.83 13.95 15.84
N ARG A 309 -15.86 14.06 14.93
CA ARG A 309 -14.81 15.07 14.98
C ARG A 309 -15.25 16.43 14.43
N GLN A 310 -16.43 16.51 13.82
CA GLN A 310 -17.02 17.70 13.19
C GLN A 310 -16.09 18.36 12.15
N LEU A 311 -15.39 17.55 11.35
CA LEU A 311 -14.41 18.08 10.37
C LEU A 311 -15.03 18.32 8.98
N ARG A 312 -16.05 17.56 8.58
CA ARG A 312 -16.74 17.77 7.29
C ARG A 312 -17.82 18.84 7.42
N TYR A 313 -18.59 18.80 8.50
CA TYR A 313 -19.76 19.66 8.70
C TYR A 313 -19.57 20.79 9.72
N GLY A 314 -18.36 21.00 10.24
CA GLY A 314 -18.06 21.97 11.31
C GLY A 314 -18.45 23.43 11.05
N TRP A 315 -18.77 23.80 9.81
CA TRP A 315 -19.26 25.13 9.42
C TRP A 315 -20.79 25.30 9.57
N LEU A 316 -21.55 24.21 9.69
CA LEU A 316 -23.01 24.27 9.88
C LEU A 316 -23.39 24.63 11.33
N ASN A 317 -22.47 24.51 12.28
CA ASN A 317 -22.69 24.90 13.69
C ASN A 317 -22.42 26.40 13.96
N THR A 318 -22.15 27.18 12.91
CA THR A 318 -21.93 28.65 12.99
C THR A 318 -23.03 29.48 12.32
N LEU A 319 -24.19 28.89 12.03
CA LEU A 319 -25.41 29.55 11.56
C LEU A 319 -26.52 29.42 12.62
#